data_AF-A0A355RGE7-F1
#
_entry.id   AF-A0A355RGE7-F1
#
_cell.length_a   1.000
_cell.length_b   1.000
_cell.length_c   1.000
_cell.angle_alpha   90.00
_cell.angle_beta   90.00
_cell.angle_gamma   90.00
#
_symmetry.space_group_name_H-M   'P 1'
#
loop_
_entity.id
_entity.type
_entity.pdbx_description
1 polymer ?
#
loop_
_entity_poly.entity_id
_entity_poly.type
_entity_poly.pdbx_seq_one_letter_code
_entity_poly.pdbx_strand_id
1 'polypeptide(L)'
;VAKLRAGLDAAGIPHLENPSHIIPVMIKDPVKCRQLADILMQDFGIYVQPINYPTVPKGSERLRFTPSPLHSDADIEHLVHALTVLWKRCAISHAVA
;
A
#
# COMPACT_ATOMS: atom_id res chain seq x y z
N VAL A 1 -10.62 4.80 7.97
CA VAL A 1 -10.25 3.36 7.89
C VAL A 1 -11.12 2.59 6.90
N ALA A 2 -12.44 2.47 7.15
CA ALA A 2 -13.34 1.70 6.28
C ALA A 2 -13.30 2.13 4.81
N LYS A 3 -13.32 3.45 4.54
CA LYS A 3 -13.24 3.99 3.17
C LYS A 3 -11.97 3.55 2.42
N LEU A 4 -10.81 3.56 3.09
CA LEU A 4 -9.56 3.09 2.48
C LEU A 4 -9.61 1.57 2.20
N ARG A 5 -10.11 0.76 3.14
CA ARG A 5 -10.26 -0.69 2.90
C ARG A 5 -11.15 -0.97 1.68
N ALA A 6 -12.33 -0.35 1.64
CA ALA A 6 -13.26 -0.49 0.53
C ALA A 6 -12.65 -0.05 -0.81
N GLY A 7 -11.87 1.04 -0.83
CA GLY A 7 -11.16 1.48 -2.03
C GLY A 7 -10.10 0.49 -2.50
N LEU A 8 -9.34 -0.11 -1.59
CA LEU A 8 -8.36 -1.15 -1.90
C LEU A 8 -9.04 -2.42 -2.42
N ASP A 9 -10.15 -2.84 -1.80
CA ASP A 9 -10.94 -4.00 -2.23
C ASP A 9 -11.48 -3.80 -3.65
N ALA A 10 -12.07 -2.63 -3.94
CA ALA A 10 -12.56 -2.27 -5.26
C ALA A 10 -11.45 -2.21 -6.32
N ALA A 11 -10.23 -1.85 -5.93
CA ALA A 11 -9.06 -1.82 -6.80
C ALA A 11 -8.37 -3.18 -6.96
N GLY A 12 -8.80 -4.22 -6.21
CA GLY A 12 -8.17 -5.54 -6.22
C GLY A 12 -6.77 -5.57 -5.59
N ILE A 13 -6.48 -4.63 -4.67
CA ILE A 13 -5.17 -4.51 -4.02
C ILE A 13 -5.19 -5.32 -2.71
N PRO A 14 -4.30 -6.32 -2.54
CA PRO A 14 -4.31 -7.19 -1.36
C PRO A 14 -3.90 -6.45 -0.09
N HIS A 15 -4.82 -6.37 0.88
CA HIS A 15 -4.54 -5.95 2.25
C HIS A 15 -4.97 -7.02 3.26
N LEU A 16 -4.39 -6.99 4.45
CA LEU A 16 -4.78 -7.90 5.54
C LEU A 16 -6.02 -7.39 6.26
N GLU A 17 -7.08 -8.21 6.26
CA GLU A 17 -8.25 -7.99 7.10
C GLU A 17 -7.86 -8.12 8.58
N ASN A 18 -8.27 -7.12 9.37
CA ASN A 18 -8.07 -7.08 10.80
C ASN A 18 -8.99 -6.00 11.42
N PRO A 19 -9.33 -6.10 12.71
CA PRO A 19 -10.23 -5.13 13.36
C PRO A 19 -9.56 -3.79 13.72
N SER A 20 -8.29 -3.57 13.38
CA SER A 20 -7.54 -2.35 13.72
C SER A 20 -7.65 -1.27 12.64
N HIS A 21 -7.22 -0.06 13.02
CA HIS A 21 -7.02 1.10 12.14
C HIS A 21 -5.77 0.95 11.24
N ILE A 22 -4.94 -0.06 11.48
CA ILE A 22 -3.76 -0.38 10.68
C ILE A 22 -4.18 -1.20 9.47
N ILE A 23 -3.83 -0.73 8.27
CA ILE A 23 -4.12 -1.39 6.99
C ILE A 23 -2.80 -1.83 6.37
N PRO A 24 -2.44 -3.12 6.45
CA PRO A 24 -1.21 -3.65 5.86
C PRO A 24 -1.48 -4.09 4.42
N VAL A 25 -0.86 -3.43 3.44
CA VAL A 25 -0.89 -3.81 2.02
C VAL A 25 0.29 -4.72 1.72
N MET A 26 0.00 -5.93 1.26
CA MET A 26 0.99 -7.02 1.18
C MET A 26 1.81 -6.93 -0.10
N ILE A 27 3.14 -6.90 0.03
CA ILE A 27 4.08 -6.85 -1.11
C ILE A 27 4.89 -8.16 -1.24
N LYS A 28 5.24 -8.79 -0.10
CA LYS A 28 5.96 -10.07 -0.01
C LYS A 28 7.38 -10.09 -0.61
N ASP A 29 7.91 -8.93 -0.94
CA ASP A 29 9.26 -8.76 -1.48
C ASP A 29 9.85 -7.46 -0.92
N PRO A 30 11.02 -7.50 -0.24
CA PRO A 30 11.59 -6.33 0.41
C PRO A 30 12.10 -5.26 -0.57
N VAL A 31 12.58 -5.67 -1.74
CA VAL A 31 13.10 -4.77 -2.77
C VAL A 31 11.94 -4.02 -3.39
N LYS A 32 10.89 -4.74 -3.80
CA LYS A 32 9.68 -4.13 -4.38
C LYS A 32 8.95 -3.26 -3.35
N CYS A 33 8.90 -3.68 -2.09
CA CYS A 33 8.27 -2.90 -1.02
C CYS A 33 8.95 -1.53 -0.88
N ARG A 34 10.28 -1.48 -0.90
CA ARG A 34 11.04 -0.23 -0.88
C ARG A 34 10.81 0.59 -2.16
N GLN A 35 10.91 -0.02 -3.33
CA GLN A 35 10.72 0.66 -4.61
C GLN A 35 9.33 1.31 -4.71
N LEU A 36 8.28 0.61 -4.30
CA LEU A 36 6.92 1.16 -4.31
C LEU A 36 6.79 2.34 -3.35
N ALA A 37 7.40 2.27 -2.17
CA ALA A 37 7.42 3.39 -1.23
C ALA A 37 8.16 4.62 -1.81
N ASP A 38 9.30 4.40 -2.46
CA ASP A 38 10.08 5.46 -3.11
C ASP A 38 9.27 6.11 -4.25
N ILE A 39 8.60 5.32 -5.09
CA ILE A 39 7.76 5.83 -6.19
C ILE A 39 6.53 6.57 -5.65
N LEU A 40 5.87 6.05 -4.61
CA LEU A 40 4.74 6.74 -3.97
C LEU A 40 5.14 8.14 -3.48
N MET A 41 6.35 8.26 -2.91
CA MET A 41 6.86 9.54 -2.47
C MET A 41 7.23 10.46 -3.64
N GLN A 42 7.98 9.96 -4.62
CA GLN A 42 8.53 10.76 -5.72
C GLN A 42 7.47 11.20 -6.73
N ASP A 43 6.57 10.30 -7.13
CA ASP A 43 5.63 10.54 -8.22
C ASP A 43 4.26 11.04 -7.71
N PHE A 44 3.88 10.67 -6.49
CA PHE A 44 2.55 10.94 -5.94
C PHE A 44 2.56 11.81 -4.68
N GLY A 45 3.73 12.11 -4.12
CA GLY A 45 3.86 12.89 -2.89
C GLY A 45 3.34 12.15 -1.64
N ILE A 46 3.27 10.81 -1.69
CA ILE A 46 2.74 9.97 -0.61
C ILE A 46 3.90 9.30 0.10
N TYR A 47 4.16 9.74 1.33
CA TYR A 47 5.12 9.06 2.20
C TYR A 47 4.47 7.88 2.92
N VAL A 48 5.05 6.68 2.74
CA VAL A 48 4.69 5.48 3.51
C VAL A 48 5.95 4.70 3.83
N GLN A 49 6.06 4.22 5.07
CA GLN A 49 7.20 3.43 5.49
C GLN A 49 7.04 1.97 5.03
N PRO A 50 7.98 1.42 4.25
CA PRO A 50 8.03 -0.01 3.98
C PRO A 50 8.44 -0.77 5.25
N ILE A 51 7.72 -1.86 5.55
CA ILE A 51 8.00 -2.73 6.70
C ILE A 51 8.58 -4.05 6.19
N ASN A 52 9.86 -4.27 6.50
CA ASN A 52 10.65 -5.42 6.07
C ASN A 52 11.23 -6.16 7.29
N TYR A 53 11.98 -7.24 7.05
CA TYR A 53 12.78 -7.91 8.09
C TYR A 53 13.76 -6.92 8.77
N PRO A 54 13.99 -6.99 10.10
CA PRO A 54 13.50 -8.00 11.06
C PRO A 54 12.12 -7.72 11.67
N THR A 55 11.48 -6.60 11.34
CA THR A 55 10.19 -6.20 11.93
C THR A 55 9.07 -7.18 11.57
N VAL A 56 9.12 -7.76 10.36
CA VAL A 56 8.21 -8.80 9.90
C VAL A 56 9.01 -9.98 9.32
N PRO A 57 8.46 -11.22 9.36
CA PRO A 57 9.09 -12.36 8.69
C PRO A 57 9.33 -12.11 7.20
N LYS A 58 10.41 -12.68 6.65
CA LYS A 58 10.71 -12.63 5.22
C LYS A 58 9.53 -13.22 4.42
N GLY A 59 9.20 -12.60 3.29
CA GLY A 59 8.04 -12.97 2.46
C GLY A 59 6.70 -12.40 2.96
N SER A 60 6.71 -11.62 4.06
CA SER A 60 5.53 -10.92 4.59
C SER A 60 5.70 -9.39 4.62
N GLU A 61 6.60 -8.89 3.79
CA GLU A 61 6.87 -7.47 3.59
C GLU A 61 5.61 -6.74 3.13
N ARG A 62 5.41 -5.53 3.67
CA ARG A 62 4.16 -4.80 3.51
C ARG A 62 4.34 -3.30 3.65
N LEU A 63 3.47 -2.54 3.00
CA LEU A 63 3.28 -1.12 3.27
C LEU A 63 2.24 -0.98 4.38
N ARG A 64 2.54 -0.18 5.41
CA ARG A 64 1.65 0.01 6.56
C ARG A 64 0.97 1.36 6.50
N PHE A 65 -0.33 1.38 6.21
CA PHE A 65 -1.14 2.59 6.23
C PHE A 65 -1.88 2.74 7.56
N THR A 66 -1.90 3.96 8.08
CA THR A 66 -2.61 4.35 9.31
C THR A 66 -3.40 5.63 9.06
N PRO A 67 -4.55 5.56 8.35
CA PRO A 67 -5.36 6.74 8.08
C PRO A 67 -5.85 7.35 9.40
N SER A 68 -5.68 8.67 9.54
CA SER A 68 -6.13 9.44 10.69
C SER A 68 -7.37 10.27 10.32
N PRO A 69 -8.12 10.81 11.30
CA PRO A 69 -9.25 11.72 11.04
C PRO A 69 -8.89 13.00 10.26
N LEU A 70 -7.59 13.34 10.19
CA LEU A 70 -7.10 14.50 9.43
C LEU A 70 -6.89 14.21 7.95
N HIS A 71 -6.90 12.93 7.54
CA HIS A 71 -6.89 12.59 6.12
C HIS A 71 -8.30 12.75 5.58
N SER A 72 -8.44 13.64 4.61
CA SER A 72 -9.69 13.87 3.90
C SER A 72 -10.03 12.70 3.00
N ASP A 73 -11.28 12.68 2.55
CA ASP A 73 -11.74 11.72 1.55
C ASP A 73 -10.93 11.82 0.24
N ALA A 74 -10.53 13.02 -0.15
CA ALA A 74 -9.69 13.25 -1.31
C ALA A 74 -8.27 12.67 -1.13
N ASP A 75 -7.70 12.73 0.07
CA ASP A 75 -6.39 12.12 0.36
C ASP A 75 -6.46 10.59 0.23
N ILE A 76 -7.55 10.00 0.71
CA ILE A 76 -7.79 8.55 0.59
C ILE A 76 -7.97 8.15 -0.88
N GLU A 77 -8.73 8.92 -1.66
CA GLU A 77 -8.94 8.67 -3.08
C GLU A 77 -7.65 8.83 -3.88
N HIS A 78 -6.83 9.84 -3.57
CA HIS A 78 -5.50 10.03 -4.15
C HIS A 78 -4.58 8.84 -3.87
N LEU A 79 -4.56 8.35 -2.62
CA LEU A 79 -3.80 7.15 -2.25
C LEU A 79 -4.26 5.91 -3.02
N VAL A 80 -5.56 5.65 -3.07
CA VAL A 80 -6.10 4.48 -3.78
C VAL A 80 -5.79 4.58 -5.28
N HIS A 81 -5.90 5.78 -5.87
CA HIS A 81 -5.55 6.02 -7.26
C HIS A 81 -4.06 5.73 -7.52
N ALA A 82 -3.15 6.30 -6.71
CA ALA A 82 -1.71 6.08 -6.83
C ALA A 82 -1.35 4.59 -6.76
N LEU A 83 -1.88 3.88 -5.76
CA LEU A 83 -1.66 2.44 -5.62
C LEU A 83 -2.23 1.65 -6.81
N THR A 84 -3.39 2.02 -7.33
CA THR A 84 -4.00 1.37 -8.50
C THR A 84 -3.13 1.52 -9.75
N VAL A 85 -2.57 2.72 -9.99
CA VAL A 85 -1.65 2.97 -11.10
C VAL A 85 -0.40 2.09 -10.96
N LEU A 86 0.19 2.02 -9.76
CA LEU A 86 1.37 1.20 -9.50
C LEU A 86 1.09 -0.29 -9.65
N TRP A 87 -0.03 -0.78 -9.13
CA TRP A 87 -0.40 -2.19 -9.24
C TRP A 87 -0.56 -2.62 -10.70
N LYS A 88 -1.18 -1.78 -11.53
CA LYS A 88 -1.30 -2.03 -12.98
C LYS A 88 0.07 -2.06 -13.66
N ARG A 89 0.96 -1.11 -13.36
CA ARG A 89 2.33 -1.10 -13.89
C ARG A 89 3.08 -2.39 -13.51
N CYS A 90 2.98 -2.81 -12.26
CA CYS A 90 3.63 -4.03 -11.79
C CYS A 90 3.03 -5.32 -12.38
N ALA A 91 1.72 -5.38 -12.55
CA ALA A 91 1.04 -6.51 -13.19
C ALA A 91 1.47 -6.66 -14.66
N ILE A 92 1.62 -5.55 -15.39
CA ILE A 92 2.13 -5.54 -16.77
C ILE A 92 3.61 -5.97 -16.82
N SER A 93 4.39 -5.63 -15.79
CA SER A 93 5.82 -5.96 -15.71
C SER A 93 6.14 -7.36 -15.14
N HIS A 94 5.16 -8.27 -14.97
CA HIS A 94 5.32 -9.55 -14.27
C HIS A 94 5.94 -9.42 -12.86
N ALA A 95 5.81 -8.24 -12.24
CA ALA A 95 6.56 -7.90 -11.04
C ALA A 95 5.84 -8.25 -9.74
N VAL A 96 4.61 -8.77 -9.73
CA VAL A 96 3.93 -9.16 -8.48
C VAL A 96 3.04 -10.38 -8.72
N ALA A 97 3.55 -11.56 -8.35
CA ALA A 97 2.83 -12.76 -7.97
C ALA A 97 3.67 -13.53 -6.94
#